data_AF-T1H6F4-F1
#
_entry.id   AF-T1H6F4-F1
#
_cell.length_a   1.000
_cell.length_b   1.000
_cell.length_c   1.000
_cell.angle_alpha   90.00
_cell.angle_beta   90.00
_cell.angle_gamma   90.00
#
_symmetry.space_group_name_H-M   'P 1'
#
loop_
_entity.id
_entity.type
_entity.pdbx_description
1 polymer ?
#
loop_
_entity_poly.entity_id
_entity_poly.type
_entity_poly.pdbx_seq_one_letter_code
_entity_poly.pdbx_strand_id
1 'polypeptide(L)'
;SIQKALNGLEVPLKVKHARAIIISTFRTAMFLWEMLKTQPLMEQRFTAWKFCHLLHKVLREGHHSIISAQSKIESILQIFDVGASEDGVGICIDLYSKLLVMKIDFHRKNPAIPGSMLFEFNDIN
;
A
#
# COMPACT_ATOMS: atom_id res chain seq x y z
N SER A 1 6.03 11.37 9.22
CA SER A 1 7.13 10.67 8.55
C SER A 1 6.76 9.21 8.42
N ILE A 2 7.44 8.50 7.52
CA ILE A 2 7.20 7.08 7.25
C ILE A 2 7.41 6.20 8.47
N GLN A 3 8.48 6.43 9.24
CA GLN A 3 8.74 5.73 10.51
C GLN A 3 7.60 5.86 11.52
N LYS A 4 6.95 7.03 11.59
CA LYS A 4 5.81 7.23 12.50
C LYS A 4 4.53 6.55 11.98
N ALA A 5 4.39 6.38 10.67
CA ALA A 5 3.30 5.62 10.06
C ALA A 5 3.50 4.11 10.25
N LEU A 6 4.73 3.63 10.09
CA LEU A 6 5.12 2.22 10.05
C LEU A 6 5.94 1.83 11.29
N ASN A 7 5.50 2.24 12.48
CA ASN A 7 6.12 1.80 13.73
C ASN A 7 5.71 0.35 14.06
N GLY A 8 6.45 -0.38 14.88
CA GLY A 8 6.11 -1.77 15.25
C GLY A 8 4.98 -1.94 16.28
N LEU A 9 4.37 -0.85 16.78
CA LEU A 9 3.37 -0.93 17.84
C LEU A 9 2.00 -1.39 17.32
N GLU A 10 1.27 -2.14 18.13
CA GLU A 10 -0.12 -2.55 17.90
C GLU A 10 -1.07 -1.37 18.14
N VAL A 11 -1.01 -0.39 17.24
CA VAL A 11 -1.85 0.80 17.26
C VAL A 11 -2.28 1.15 15.84
N PRO A 12 -3.41 1.85 15.66
CA PRO A 12 -3.86 2.27 14.35
C PRO A 12 -2.82 3.09 13.57
N LEU A 13 -2.86 2.96 12.24
CA LEU A 13 -2.08 3.81 11.33
C LEU A 13 -2.41 5.29 11.58
N LYS A 14 -1.39 6.07 11.94
CA LYS A 14 -1.57 7.50 12.28
C LYS A 14 -2.00 8.29 11.04
N VAL A 15 -3.26 8.73 11.01
CA VAL A 15 -3.91 9.44 9.88
C VAL A 15 -3.08 10.59 9.35
N LYS A 16 -2.53 11.44 10.25
CA LYS A 16 -1.71 12.59 9.84
C LYS A 16 -0.47 12.20 9.02
N HIS A 17 0.13 11.05 9.31
CA HIS A 17 1.32 10.58 8.60
C HIS A 17 0.94 9.89 7.28
N ALA A 18 -0.13 9.11 7.26
CA ALA A 18 -0.68 8.55 6.04
C ALA A 18 -1.06 9.64 5.03
N ARG A 19 -1.79 10.68 5.47
CA ARG A 19 -2.15 11.84 4.62
C ARG A 19 -0.94 12.56 4.04
N ALA A 20 0.08 12.83 4.87
CA ALA A 20 1.31 13.47 4.41
C ALA A 20 2.02 12.63 3.32
N ILE A 21 2.02 11.30 3.45
CA ILE A 21 2.57 10.39 2.45
C ILE A 21 1.74 10.42 1.17
N ILE A 22 0.42 10.33 1.25
CA ILE A 22 -0.48 10.41 0.08
C ILE A 22 -0.24 11.72 -0.68
N ILE A 23 -0.21 12.87 -0.01
CA ILE A 23 0.07 14.18 -0.63
C ILE A 23 1.44 14.18 -1.31
N SER A 24 2.45 13.56 -0.70
CA SER A 24 3.80 13.50 -1.29
C SER A 24 3.84 12.77 -2.64
N THR A 25 2.93 11.83 -2.89
CA THR A 25 2.88 11.08 -4.16
C THR A 25 2.55 11.97 -5.36
N PHE A 26 1.84 13.08 -5.14
CA PHE A 26 1.54 14.09 -6.17
C PHE A 26 2.74 14.99 -6.47
N ARG A 27 3.77 15.00 -5.62
CA ARG A 27 5.01 15.73 -5.84
C ARG A 27 6.07 14.83 -6.46
N THR A 28 6.37 13.69 -5.82
CA THR A 28 7.34 12.70 -6.30
C THR A 28 6.95 11.29 -5.84
N ALA A 29 6.57 10.41 -6.77
CA ALA A 29 6.25 9.03 -6.42
C ALA A 29 7.51 8.17 -6.18
N MET A 30 8.66 8.54 -6.75
CA MET A 30 9.88 7.72 -6.72
C MET A 30 10.46 7.51 -5.30
N PHE A 31 10.43 8.53 -4.45
CA PHE A 31 11.06 8.47 -3.13
C PHE A 31 10.30 7.60 -2.12
N LEU A 32 8.99 7.41 -2.32
CA LEU A 32 8.16 6.63 -1.42
C LEU A 32 8.62 5.18 -1.32
N TRP A 33 8.92 4.54 -2.45
CA TRP A 33 9.27 3.12 -2.50
C TRP A 33 10.63 2.81 -1.90
N GLU A 34 11.61 3.69 -2.14
CA GLU A 34 12.93 3.55 -1.53
C GLU A 34 12.84 3.64 -0.01
N MET A 35 12.01 4.54 0.53
CA MET A 35 11.77 4.58 1.98
C MET A 35 10.99 3.39 2.52
N LEU A 36 10.07 2.83 1.74
CA LEU A 36 9.27 1.69 2.15
C LEU A 36 10.10 0.40 2.21
N LYS A 37 11.05 0.23 1.28
CA LYS A 37 11.97 -0.92 1.25
C LYS A 37 12.89 -1.02 2.48
N THR A 38 13.16 0.08 3.16
CA THR A 38 14.02 0.09 4.36
C THR A 38 13.28 -0.26 5.64
N GLN A 39 11.97 -0.53 5.59
CA GLN A 39 11.21 -0.86 6.79
C GLN A 39 11.38 -2.34 7.16
N PRO A 40 11.43 -2.68 8.46
CA PRO A 40 11.56 -4.06 8.94
C PRO A 40 10.22 -4.81 8.82
N LEU A 41 9.83 -5.12 7.57
CA LEU A 41 8.53 -5.70 7.25
C LEU A 41 8.41 -7.16 7.70
N MET A 42 9.52 -7.90 7.75
CA MET A 42 9.54 -9.32 8.12
C MET A 42 9.66 -9.52 9.64
N GLU A 43 10.36 -8.58 10.30
CA GLU A 43 10.64 -8.66 11.73
C GLU A 43 9.49 -8.10 12.58
N GLN A 44 8.64 -7.24 12.00
CA GLN A 44 7.58 -6.55 12.73
C GLN A 44 6.23 -6.66 12.01
N ARG A 45 5.42 -7.64 12.40
CA ARG A 45 4.08 -7.89 11.81
C ARG A 45 3.16 -6.66 11.78
N PHE A 46 3.16 -5.82 12.82
CA PHE A 46 2.34 -4.60 12.82
C PHE A 46 2.87 -3.53 11.86
N THR A 47 4.18 -3.53 11.58
CA THR A 47 4.78 -2.71 10.52
C THR A 47 4.29 -3.20 9.15
N ALA A 48 4.30 -4.50 8.90
CA ALA A 48 3.75 -5.12 7.68
C ALA A 48 2.25 -4.84 7.48
N TRP A 49 1.46 -4.99 8.54
CA TRP A 49 0.03 -4.66 8.52
C TRP A 49 -0.22 -3.19 8.17
N LYS A 50 0.50 -2.27 8.83
CA LYS A 50 0.38 -0.83 8.55
C LYS A 50 0.93 -0.47 7.18
N PHE A 51 1.91 -1.21 6.67
CA PHE A 51 2.40 -1.08 5.31
C PHE A 51 1.28 -1.41 4.31
N CYS A 52 0.61 -2.56 4.45
CA CYS A 52 -0.50 -2.96 3.57
C CYS A 52 -1.63 -1.91 3.60
N HIS A 53 -2.02 -1.46 4.81
CA HIS A 53 -3.04 -0.42 4.96
C HIS A 53 -2.61 0.92 4.32
N LEU A 54 -1.37 1.36 4.55
CA LEU A 54 -0.85 2.59 3.95
C LEU A 54 -0.83 2.49 2.41
N LEU A 55 -0.34 1.37 1.87
CA LEU A 55 -0.29 1.13 0.43
C LEU A 55 -1.70 1.14 -0.17
N HIS A 56 -2.67 0.50 0.47
CA HIS A 56 -4.08 0.56 0.04
C HIS A 56 -4.56 2.02 -0.06
N LYS A 57 -4.34 2.82 0.98
CA LYS A 57 -4.74 4.24 0.96
C LYS A 57 -4.02 5.03 -0.13
N VAL A 58 -2.75 4.75 -0.37
CA VAL A 58 -1.95 5.37 -1.43
C VAL A 58 -2.47 4.99 -2.82
N LEU A 59 -2.81 3.73 -3.06
CA LEU A 59 -3.43 3.29 -4.33
C LEU A 59 -4.83 3.90 -4.54
N ARG A 60 -5.52 4.24 -3.45
CA ARG A 60 -6.87 4.80 -3.49
C ARG A 60 -6.90 6.31 -3.70
N GLU A 61 -6.02 7.04 -3.00
CA GLU A 61 -6.08 8.50 -2.85
C GLU A 61 -4.83 9.21 -3.39
N GLY A 62 -3.78 8.47 -3.76
CA GLY A 62 -2.52 9.00 -4.27
C GLY A 62 -2.54 9.25 -5.79
N HIS A 63 -1.45 9.81 -6.29
CA HIS A 63 -1.29 10.08 -7.71
C HIS A 63 -1.23 8.78 -8.56
N HIS A 64 -1.91 8.75 -9.71
CA HIS A 64 -2.04 7.55 -10.55
C HIS A 64 -0.69 6.99 -11.04
N SER A 65 0.35 7.82 -11.14
CA SER A 65 1.70 7.39 -11.54
C SER A 65 2.31 6.35 -10.60
N ILE A 66 1.75 6.14 -9.41
CA ILE A 66 2.12 5.07 -8.49
C ILE A 66 2.04 3.68 -9.13
N ILE A 67 1.08 3.47 -10.04
CA ILE A 67 0.93 2.20 -10.76
C ILE A 67 2.16 1.88 -11.61
N SER A 68 2.90 2.89 -12.11
CA SER A 68 4.15 2.65 -12.86
C SER A 68 5.24 1.95 -12.03
N ALA A 69 5.15 1.99 -10.70
CA ALA A 69 6.07 1.33 -9.79
C ALA A 69 5.62 -0.07 -9.35
N GLN A 70 4.64 -0.67 -10.03
CA GLN A 70 4.03 -1.97 -9.67
C GLN A 70 5.04 -3.08 -9.40
N SER A 71 6.09 -3.23 -10.22
CA SER A 71 7.05 -4.33 -10.08
C SER A 71 7.77 -4.24 -8.75
N LYS A 72 8.12 -3.02 -8.31
CA LYS A 72 8.71 -2.78 -6.99
C LYS A 72 7.73 -3.11 -5.86
N ILE A 73 6.45 -2.80 -6.05
CA ILE A 73 5.41 -3.04 -5.04
C ILE A 73 5.13 -4.54 -4.90
N GLU A 74 4.93 -5.23 -6.01
CA GLU A 74 4.72 -6.68 -6.07
C GLU A 74 5.89 -7.44 -5.44
N SER A 75 7.14 -7.05 -5.75
CA SER A 75 8.31 -7.67 -5.11
C SER A 75 8.33 -7.50 -3.59
N ILE A 76 7.86 -6.36 -3.05
CA ILE A 76 7.77 -6.17 -1.59
C ILE A 76 6.64 -7.03 -1.00
N LEU A 77 5.50 -7.11 -1.68
CA LEU A 77 4.35 -7.88 -1.22
C LEU A 77 4.63 -9.39 -1.22
N GLN A 78 5.43 -9.89 -2.17
CA GLN A 78 5.84 -11.29 -2.22
C GLN A 78 6.65 -11.73 -0.99
N ILE A 79 7.33 -10.81 -0.29
CA ILE A 79 8.09 -11.14 0.92
C ILE A 79 7.15 -11.64 2.03
N PHE A 80 5.88 -11.20 2.05
CA PHE A 80 4.91 -11.63 3.05
C PHE A 80 4.45 -13.08 2.88
N ASP A 81 4.52 -13.64 1.67
CA ASP A 81 4.21 -15.05 1.40
C ASP A 81 5.28 -15.99 2.00
N VAL A 82 6.54 -15.54 2.01
CA VAL A 82 7.70 -16.32 2.48
C VAL A 82 7.85 -16.28 4.02
N GLY A 83 7.25 -15.30 4.69
CA GLY A 83 7.38 -15.08 6.13
C GLY A 83 6.09 -15.19 6.92
N ALA A 84 5.03 -15.77 6.34
CA ALA A 84 3.73 -15.86 6.97
C ALA A 84 3.84 -16.70 8.26
N SER A 85 3.67 -16.04 9.40
CA SER A 85 3.36 -16.75 10.65
C SER A 85 1.97 -17.37 10.50
N GLU A 86 1.79 -18.62 10.93
CA GLU A 86 0.48 -19.31 10.94
C GLU A 86 -0.52 -18.70 11.95
N ASP A 87 -0.15 -17.59 12.62
CA ASP A 87 -1.06 -16.84 13.49
C ASP A 87 -2.10 -16.03 12.68
N GLY A 88 -3.17 -15.63 13.37
CA GLY A 88 -4.27 -14.92 12.72
C GLY A 88 -3.87 -13.58 12.08
N VAL A 89 -2.82 -12.92 12.59
CA VAL A 89 -2.34 -11.63 12.06
C VAL A 89 -1.53 -11.85 10.78
N GLY A 90 -0.67 -12.87 10.76
CA GLY A 90 0.09 -13.29 9.60
C GLY A 90 -0.82 -13.67 8.43
N ILE A 91 -1.87 -14.46 8.70
CA ILE A 91 -2.89 -14.80 7.71
C ILE A 91 -3.57 -13.53 7.16
N CYS A 92 -3.93 -12.58 8.04
CA CYS A 92 -4.53 -11.33 7.60
C CYS A 92 -3.58 -10.50 6.71
N ILE A 93 -2.29 -10.47 7.02
CA ILE A 93 -1.28 -9.76 6.22
C ILE A 93 -1.12 -10.42 4.85
N ASP A 94 -1.05 -11.75 4.80
CA ASP A 94 -0.94 -12.51 3.55
C ASP A 94 -2.15 -12.27 2.63
N LEU A 95 -3.37 -12.40 3.16
CA LEU A 95 -4.59 -12.13 2.38
C LEU A 95 -4.65 -10.68 1.90
N TYR A 96 -4.20 -9.73 2.72
CA TYR A 96 -4.17 -8.32 2.33
C TYR A 96 -3.12 -8.06 1.24
N SER A 97 -1.96 -8.72 1.30
CA SER A 97 -0.93 -8.58 0.26
C SER A 97 -1.46 -9.05 -1.09
N LYS A 98 -2.14 -10.20 -1.13
CA LYS A 98 -2.80 -10.77 -2.33
C LYS A 98 -3.87 -9.83 -2.88
N LEU A 99 -4.70 -9.24 -2.01
CA LEU A 99 -5.68 -8.21 -2.39
C LEU A 99 -5.02 -7.01 -3.07
N LEU A 100 -3.88 -6.55 -2.55
CA LEU A 100 -3.17 -5.39 -3.09
C LEU A 100 -2.55 -5.68 -4.46
N VAL A 101 -1.97 -6.87 -4.65
CA VAL A 101 -1.50 -7.32 -5.97
C VAL A 101 -2.64 -7.32 -6.98
N MET A 102 -3.78 -7.93 -6.63
CA MET A 102 -4.97 -7.93 -7.51
C MET A 102 -5.45 -6.51 -7.84
N LYS A 103 -5.47 -5.60 -6.86
CA LYS A 103 -5.86 -4.20 -7.08
C LYS A 103 -4.91 -3.48 -8.05
N ILE A 104 -3.61 -3.66 -7.90
CA ILE A 104 -2.61 -3.05 -8.79
C ILE A 104 -2.77 -3.58 -10.21
N ASP A 105 -2.88 -4.90 -10.36
CA ASP A 105 -3.09 -5.55 -11.65
C ASP A 105 -4.37 -5.08 -12.34
N PHE A 106 -5.45 -4.91 -11.58
CA PHE A 106 -6.70 -4.38 -12.08
C PHE A 106 -6.55 -2.95 -12.62
N HIS A 107 -5.95 -2.03 -11.85
CA HIS A 107 -5.79 -0.64 -12.29
C HIS A 107 -4.77 -0.48 -13.42
N ARG A 108 -3.80 -1.39 -13.53
CA ARG A 108 -2.93 -1.47 -14.71
C ARG A 108 -3.72 -1.78 -15.98
N LYS A 109 -4.61 -2.77 -15.91
CA LYS A 109 -5.45 -3.19 -17.06
C LYS A 109 -6.56 -2.18 -17.36
N ASN A 110 -6.98 -1.40 -16.36
CA ASN A 110 -8.10 -0.47 -16.44
C ASN A 110 -7.69 0.93 -15.94
N PRO A 111 -6.82 1.66 -16.66
CA PRO A 111 -6.27 2.94 -16.20
C PRO A 111 -7.30 4.07 -16.10
N ALA A 112 -8.44 3.94 -16.81
CA ALA A 112 -9.55 4.89 -16.73
C ALA A 112 -10.33 4.77 -15.41
N ILE A 113 -10.24 3.64 -14.70
CA ILE A 113 -10.97 3.43 -13.46
C ILE A 113 -10.22 4.09 -12.30
N PRO A 114 -10.84 5.04 -11.57
CA PRO A 114 -10.18 5.74 -10.49
C PRO A 114 -9.81 4.78 -9.35
N GLY A 115 -8.71 5.08 -8.64
CA GLY A 115 -8.22 4.27 -7.51
C GLY A 115 -9.24 4.12 -6.37
N SER A 116 -10.15 5.08 -6.23
CA SER A 116 -11.28 5.08 -5.29
C SER A 116 -12.35 4.03 -5.61
N MET A 117 -12.42 3.55 -6.86
CA MET A 117 -13.53 2.76 -7.41
C MET A 117 -14.90 3.46 -7.31
N LEU A 118 -14.90 4.77 -7.08
CA LEU A 118 -16.10 5.59 -7.09
C LEU A 118 -16.19 6.22 -8.48
N PHE A 119 -17.30 5.95 -9.17
CA PHE A 119 -17.66 6.63 -10.41
C PHE A 119 -18.63 7.75 -10.05
N GLU A 120 -18.42 8.93 -10.61
CA GLU A 120 -19.47 9.94 -10.59
C GLU A 120 -20.52 9.58 -11.64
N PHE A 121 -21.77 10.02 -11.44
CA PHE A 121 -22.85 9.77 -12.40
C PHE A 121 -22.51 10.26 -13.82
N ASN A 122 -21.60 11.23 -13.93
CA ASN A 122 -21.13 11.78 -15.21
C ASN A 122 -20.11 10.88 -15.94
N ASP A 123 -19.50 9.90 -15.27
CA ASP A 123 -18.50 9.01 -15.86
C ASP A 123 -19.12 7.84 -16.67
N ILE A 124 -20.46 7.75 -16.70
CA ILE A 124 -21.24 6.63 -17.27
C ILE A 124 -22.01 7.04 -18.55
N ASN A 125 -21.89 8.30 -18.98
CA ASN A 125 -22.53 8.83 -20.19
C ASN A 125 -21.48 9.28 -21.22
#